data_AF-A0A926YNT7-F1
#
_entry.id   AF-A0A926YNT7-F1
#
_cell.length_a   1.000
_cell.length_b   1.000
_cell.length_c   1.000
_cell.angle_alpha   90.00
_cell.angle_beta   90.00
_cell.angle_gamma   90.00
#
_symmetry.space_group_name_H-M   'P 1'
#
loop_
_entity.id
_entity.type
_entity.pdbx_description
1 polymer ?
#
loop_
_entity_poly.entity_id
_entity_poly.type
_entity_poly.pdbx_seq_one_letter_code
_entity_poly.pdbx_strand_id
1 'polypeptide(L)'
;MAGDEIFDGIRLRRDGVDFTKWPKLSCTEANQLDLDASDLSLDASRKILFQGSGQISAAGDLRVFAGSSTPTEKLSILANGNVGIGTSDPTTKLEVSGIIKADTFQGKFSGDGSALTNLPAKGSQLEISLDQSHIAIDLGQQLKSLVAKHQVVNVSFNLGGATETLTFTWNHPLIIPENHTLRIVGPHSNAPTEGSLQVQINMTQTPALSDLPSDDLGNRRIPRRVVVEKNATLFIAGIKLFESANNLKAVARNACTGGALFDIADDFGTVVITQSHLRSTEDIVGFGSQAYGRVKFGHTWVKKFFPDSRSIQIVKVYTGWCFGGAGGIVSRSYTNLDDGVSFHDDPRITYLD
;
A
#
# COMPACT_ATOMS: atom_id res chain seq x y z
N MET A 1 -75.92 -27.49 -36.21
CA MET A 1 -75.64 -26.95 -34.86
C MET A 1 -74.42 -26.06 -35.02
N ALA A 2 -74.58 -24.76 -34.73
CA ALA A 2 -73.57 -23.74 -34.96
C ALA A 2 -72.35 -23.98 -34.06
N GLY A 3 -71.17 -23.74 -34.63
CA GLY A 3 -69.87 -24.08 -34.06
C GLY A 3 -69.46 -23.18 -32.90
N ASP A 4 -68.68 -23.80 -32.01
CA ASP A 4 -67.82 -23.30 -30.95
C ASP A 4 -67.84 -21.79 -30.69
N GLU A 5 -68.53 -21.41 -29.61
CA GLU A 5 -68.24 -20.17 -28.90
C GLU A 5 -67.12 -20.44 -27.87
N ILE A 6 -65.87 -20.12 -28.23
CA ILE A 6 -64.79 -19.90 -27.26
C ILE A 6 -64.59 -18.39 -27.14
N PHE A 7 -65.18 -17.78 -26.12
CA PHE A 7 -64.83 -16.41 -25.73
C PHE A 7 -63.55 -16.42 -24.88
N ASP A 8 -62.39 -16.51 -25.52
CA ASP A 8 -61.09 -16.11 -24.94
C ASP A 8 -60.77 -14.63 -25.23
N GLY A 9 -61.82 -13.84 -25.53
CA GLY A 9 -61.71 -12.50 -26.09
C GLY A 9 -61.59 -11.39 -25.04
N ILE A 10 -60.52 -10.60 -25.17
CA ILE A 10 -60.36 -9.29 -24.52
C ILE A 10 -61.55 -8.40 -24.95
N ARG A 11 -62.45 -8.06 -24.01
CA ARG A 11 -63.49 -7.05 -24.25
C ARG A 11 -62.88 -5.66 -24.16
N LEU A 12 -62.61 -5.06 -25.32
CA LEU A 12 -62.38 -3.63 -25.44
C LEU A 12 -63.74 -2.96 -25.74
N ARG A 13 -64.37 -2.35 -24.74
CA ARG A 13 -65.50 -1.43 -24.96
C ARG A 13 -65.35 -0.20 -24.08
N ARG A 14 -65.14 0.95 -24.72
CA ARG A 14 -65.43 2.26 -24.16
C ARG A 14 -66.37 2.97 -25.14
N ASP A 15 -67.63 3.10 -24.76
CA ASP A 15 -68.63 3.77 -25.59
C ASP A 15 -68.21 5.22 -25.89
N GLY A 16 -68.35 5.64 -27.15
CA GLY A 16 -68.05 7.01 -27.59
C GLY A 16 -66.62 7.31 -28.06
N VAL A 17 -65.74 6.31 -28.20
CA VAL A 17 -64.40 6.47 -28.81
C VAL A 17 -64.42 6.03 -30.27
N ASP A 18 -64.05 6.93 -31.18
CA ASP A 18 -63.89 6.66 -32.62
C ASP A 18 -62.98 5.43 -32.86
N PHE A 19 -63.46 4.48 -33.69
CA PHE A 19 -62.75 3.25 -34.07
C PHE A 19 -61.36 3.49 -34.69
N THR A 20 -61.11 4.65 -35.29
CA THR A 20 -59.78 5.00 -35.82
C THR A 20 -58.73 5.23 -34.73
N LYS A 21 -59.15 5.46 -33.48
CA LYS A 21 -58.29 5.71 -32.32
C LYS A 21 -58.01 4.47 -31.46
N TRP A 22 -58.43 3.31 -31.93
CA TRP A 22 -58.24 2.05 -31.21
C TRP A 22 -56.85 1.49 -31.47
N PRO A 23 -56.24 0.80 -30.50
CA PRO A 23 -54.98 0.11 -30.73
C PRO A 23 -55.18 -0.95 -31.82
N LYS A 24 -54.27 -1.00 -32.77
CA LYS A 24 -54.28 -2.05 -33.80
C LYS A 24 -53.72 -3.32 -33.17
N LEU A 25 -54.59 -4.31 -32.99
CA LEU A 25 -54.21 -5.63 -32.49
C LEU A 25 -54.09 -6.59 -33.66
N SER A 26 -53.02 -7.40 -33.68
CA SER A 26 -52.89 -8.50 -34.63
C SER A 26 -52.30 -9.75 -33.95
N CYS A 27 -52.23 -10.84 -34.71
CA CYS A 27 -51.60 -12.09 -34.31
C CYS A 27 -50.81 -12.60 -35.52
N THR A 28 -49.58 -12.14 -35.66
CA THR A 28 -48.74 -12.51 -36.81
C THR A 28 -48.23 -13.95 -36.71
N GLU A 29 -48.10 -14.48 -35.49
CA GLU A 29 -47.77 -15.87 -35.20
C GLU A 29 -48.75 -16.53 -34.21
N ALA A 30 -48.73 -17.86 -34.14
CA ALA A 30 -49.57 -18.62 -33.22
C ALA A 30 -49.21 -18.31 -31.76
N ASN A 31 -50.23 -18.05 -30.93
CA ASN A 31 -50.10 -17.71 -29.50
C ASN A 31 -49.42 -16.36 -29.22
N GLN A 32 -49.44 -15.44 -30.19
CA GLN A 32 -48.94 -14.07 -30.04
C GLN A 32 -50.08 -13.05 -30.07
N LEU A 33 -49.97 -12.02 -29.24
CA LEU A 33 -50.79 -10.81 -29.32
C LEU A 33 -49.87 -9.64 -29.66
N ASP A 34 -50.05 -9.06 -30.84
CA ASP A 34 -49.26 -7.94 -31.35
C ASP A 34 -49.97 -6.61 -31.14
N LEU A 35 -49.19 -5.58 -30.81
CA LEU A 35 -49.62 -4.19 -30.74
C LEU A 35 -49.01 -3.43 -31.92
N ASP A 36 -49.72 -3.37 -33.04
CA ASP A 36 -49.21 -2.78 -34.27
C ASP A 36 -49.16 -1.26 -34.16
N ALA A 37 -47.94 -0.70 -34.14
CA ALA A 37 -47.69 0.73 -34.01
C ALA A 37 -48.51 1.39 -32.86
N SER A 38 -48.73 0.63 -31.78
CA SER A 38 -49.58 1.01 -30.66
C SER A 38 -48.82 0.80 -29.35
N ASP A 39 -49.04 1.69 -28.38
CA ASP A 39 -48.46 1.57 -27.04
C ASP A 39 -49.32 0.68 -26.13
N LEU A 40 -48.68 -0.10 -25.27
CA LEU A 40 -49.34 -0.72 -24.12
C LEU A 40 -49.33 0.25 -22.93
N SER A 41 -50.47 0.88 -22.64
CA SER A 41 -50.63 1.76 -21.49
C SER A 41 -51.27 1.03 -20.31
N LEU A 42 -50.72 1.24 -19.12
CA LEU A 42 -51.17 0.66 -17.86
C LEU A 42 -51.57 1.79 -16.90
N ASP A 43 -52.69 1.62 -16.18
CA ASP A 43 -53.08 2.58 -15.13
C ASP A 43 -52.09 2.55 -13.94
N ALA A 44 -52.20 3.52 -13.03
CA ALA A 44 -51.24 3.79 -11.94
C ALA A 44 -51.00 2.63 -10.95
N SER A 45 -51.66 1.48 -11.10
CA SER A 45 -51.47 0.32 -10.22
C SER A 45 -51.42 -1.02 -10.97
N ARG A 46 -51.30 -1.02 -12.29
CA ARG A 46 -51.16 -2.26 -13.08
C ARG A 46 -49.69 -2.62 -13.28
N LYS A 47 -49.44 -3.92 -13.45
CA LYS A 47 -48.13 -4.50 -13.74
C LYS A 47 -48.30 -5.51 -14.87
N ILE A 48 -47.26 -5.68 -15.68
CA ILE A 48 -47.12 -6.85 -16.56
C ILE A 48 -46.53 -7.98 -15.71
N LEU A 49 -47.22 -9.12 -15.61
CA LEU A 49 -46.76 -10.29 -14.86
C LEU A 49 -46.42 -11.41 -15.84
N PHE A 50 -45.21 -11.92 -15.77
CA PHE A 50 -44.80 -13.12 -16.48
C PHE A 50 -44.88 -14.32 -15.53
N GLN A 51 -45.68 -15.33 -15.84
CA GLN A 51 -45.68 -16.60 -15.10
C GLN A 51 -44.56 -17.49 -15.65
N GLY A 52 -43.66 -17.97 -14.78
CA GLY A 52 -42.51 -18.79 -15.20
C GLY A 52 -41.35 -17.96 -15.78
N SER A 53 -40.73 -18.43 -16.86
CA SER A 53 -39.51 -17.85 -17.46
C SER A 53 -39.77 -16.80 -18.54
N GLY A 54 -40.85 -16.02 -18.44
CA GLY A 54 -41.16 -14.99 -19.44
C GLY A 54 -40.08 -13.90 -19.51
N GLN A 55 -39.88 -13.35 -20.70
CA GLN A 55 -38.78 -12.44 -21.02
C GLN A 55 -39.31 -11.14 -21.62
N ILE A 56 -38.55 -10.05 -21.43
CA ILE A 56 -38.68 -8.82 -22.21
C ILE A 56 -37.50 -8.81 -23.17
N SER A 57 -37.78 -8.86 -24.48
CA SER A 57 -36.76 -8.81 -25.53
C SER A 57 -36.98 -7.55 -26.37
N ALA A 58 -35.90 -6.87 -26.72
CA ALA A 58 -35.91 -5.70 -27.58
C ALA A 58 -34.90 -5.92 -28.72
N ALA A 59 -35.31 -5.63 -29.96
CA ALA A 59 -34.41 -5.65 -31.11
C ALA A 59 -33.45 -4.44 -31.12
N GLY A 60 -33.85 -3.35 -30.48
CA GLY A 60 -33.03 -2.16 -30.22
C GLY A 60 -32.74 -1.99 -28.74
N ASP A 61 -32.65 -0.74 -28.29
CA ASP A 61 -32.40 -0.44 -26.87
C ASP A 61 -33.62 -0.79 -26.00
N LEU A 62 -33.36 -1.29 -24.79
CA LEU A 62 -34.36 -1.37 -23.72
C LEU A 62 -34.18 -0.18 -22.79
N ARG A 63 -35.19 0.69 -22.70
CA ARG A 63 -35.14 1.93 -21.90
C ARG A 63 -36.26 1.99 -20.87
N VAL A 64 -35.92 2.40 -19.65
CA VAL A 64 -36.86 2.58 -18.54
C VAL A 64 -36.94 4.06 -18.18
N PHE A 65 -38.12 4.66 -18.33
CA PHE A 65 -38.39 6.04 -17.96
C PHE A 65 -39.18 6.12 -16.65
N ALA A 66 -38.94 7.17 -15.87
CA ALA A 66 -39.73 7.47 -14.68
C ALA A 66 -40.05 8.98 -14.57
N GLY A 67 -41.26 9.29 -14.09
CA GLY A 67 -41.81 10.65 -13.95
C GLY A 67 -43.21 10.77 -14.55
N SER A 68 -44.05 11.66 -14.02
CA SER A 68 -45.47 11.80 -14.43
C SER A 68 -45.72 12.88 -15.48
N SER A 69 -44.95 13.98 -15.47
CA SER A 69 -45.11 15.12 -16.40
C SER A 69 -44.01 15.19 -17.46
N THR A 70 -42.77 14.85 -17.07
CA THR A 70 -41.60 14.81 -17.96
C THR A 70 -40.79 13.56 -17.62
N PRO A 71 -41.13 12.40 -18.21
CA PRO A 71 -40.41 11.17 -17.97
C PRO A 71 -38.93 11.34 -18.30
N THR A 72 -38.06 10.89 -17.40
CA THR A 72 -36.61 10.88 -17.61
C THR A 72 -36.10 9.46 -17.63
N GLU A 73 -35.13 9.18 -18.48
CA GLU A 73 -34.49 7.86 -18.58
C GLU A 73 -33.74 7.55 -17.27
N LYS A 74 -34.02 6.39 -16.70
CA LYS A 74 -33.43 5.90 -15.43
C LYS A 74 -32.50 4.72 -15.66
N LEU A 75 -32.85 3.85 -16.59
CA LEU A 75 -32.05 2.70 -16.97
C LEU A 75 -32.06 2.54 -18.49
N SER A 76 -30.89 2.32 -19.06
CA SER A 76 -30.67 2.04 -20.48
C SER A 76 -29.96 0.71 -20.63
N ILE A 77 -30.40 -0.12 -21.57
CA ILE A 77 -29.63 -1.26 -22.09
C ILE A 77 -29.53 -1.03 -23.58
N LEU A 78 -28.36 -0.60 -24.03
CA LEU A 78 -28.11 -0.34 -25.45
C LEU A 78 -28.03 -1.65 -26.22
N ALA A 79 -28.33 -1.61 -27.52
CA ALA A 79 -28.21 -2.78 -28.41
C ALA A 79 -26.80 -3.41 -28.44
N ASN A 80 -25.77 -2.67 -28.05
CA ASN A 80 -24.39 -3.17 -27.91
C ASN A 80 -24.10 -3.90 -26.57
N GLY A 81 -25.12 -4.02 -25.71
CA GLY A 81 -25.08 -4.66 -24.40
C GLY A 81 -24.51 -3.81 -23.27
N ASN A 82 -24.32 -2.50 -23.46
CA ASN A 82 -23.93 -1.59 -22.39
C ASN A 82 -25.15 -1.22 -21.54
N VAL A 83 -25.00 -1.22 -20.22
CA VAL A 83 -26.06 -0.88 -19.27
C VAL A 83 -25.75 0.46 -18.61
N GLY A 84 -26.67 1.42 -18.70
CA GLY A 84 -26.58 2.72 -18.04
C GLY A 84 -27.60 2.85 -16.92
N ILE A 85 -27.20 3.40 -15.77
CA ILE A 85 -28.09 3.84 -14.69
C ILE A 85 -27.89 5.34 -14.48
N GLY A 86 -28.94 6.13 -14.74
CA GLY A 86 -28.84 7.60 -14.73
C GLY A 86 -28.04 8.20 -15.89
N THR A 87 -27.72 7.41 -16.92
CA THR A 87 -27.06 7.84 -18.17
C THR A 87 -27.71 7.15 -19.36
N SER A 88 -28.00 7.90 -20.43
CA SER A 88 -28.60 7.39 -21.67
C SER A 88 -27.58 6.73 -22.61
N ASP A 89 -26.31 7.09 -22.48
CA ASP A 89 -25.25 6.75 -23.43
C ASP A 89 -24.04 6.12 -22.72
N PRO A 90 -24.20 4.95 -22.06
CA PRO A 90 -23.12 4.28 -21.35
C PRO A 90 -21.97 3.91 -22.30
N THR A 91 -20.77 4.33 -21.93
CA THR A 91 -19.52 4.09 -22.69
C THR A 91 -18.83 2.79 -22.31
N THR A 92 -19.23 2.18 -21.20
CA THR A 92 -18.69 0.91 -20.69
C THR A 92 -19.82 -0.09 -20.41
N LYS A 93 -19.47 -1.34 -20.09
CA LYS A 93 -20.47 -2.41 -19.90
C LYS A 93 -21.49 -2.11 -18.81
N LEU A 94 -21.09 -1.40 -17.76
CA LEU A 94 -21.97 -0.87 -16.74
C LEU A 94 -21.49 0.53 -16.35
N GLU A 95 -22.32 1.53 -16.58
CA GLU A 95 -22.05 2.92 -16.20
C GLU A 95 -23.17 3.45 -15.30
N VAL A 96 -22.79 3.99 -14.14
CA VAL A 96 -23.74 4.56 -13.16
C VAL A 96 -23.38 6.02 -12.92
N SER A 97 -24.28 6.92 -13.30
CA SER A 97 -24.18 8.34 -12.98
C SER A 97 -24.80 8.58 -11.59
N GLY A 98 -24.02 8.32 -10.54
CA GLY A 98 -24.47 8.50 -9.16
C GLY A 98 -23.68 7.67 -8.14
N ILE A 99 -24.25 7.53 -6.94
CA ILE A 99 -23.67 6.75 -5.83
C ILE A 99 -24.17 5.31 -5.90
N ILE A 100 -23.26 4.34 -5.85
CA ILE A 100 -23.57 2.92 -5.76
C ILE A 100 -23.51 2.48 -4.29
N LYS A 101 -24.62 1.95 -3.75
CA LYS A 101 -24.63 1.24 -2.48
C LYS A 101 -24.68 -0.26 -2.76
N ALA A 102 -23.65 -0.99 -2.34
CA ALA A 102 -23.58 -2.45 -2.45
C ALA A 102 -23.14 -3.05 -1.10
N ASP A 103 -23.77 -4.15 -0.69
CA ASP A 103 -23.39 -4.87 0.54
C ASP A 103 -22.04 -5.58 0.37
N THR A 104 -21.71 -6.03 -0.85
CA THR A 104 -20.42 -6.63 -1.19
C THR A 104 -20.14 -6.41 -2.66
N PHE A 105 -18.89 -6.05 -2.99
CA PHE A 105 -18.38 -6.02 -4.37
C PHE A 105 -17.37 -7.15 -4.56
N GLN A 106 -17.62 -8.07 -5.50
CA GLN A 106 -16.70 -9.15 -5.84
C GLN A 106 -16.14 -8.91 -7.24
N GLY A 107 -14.86 -8.51 -7.33
CA GLY A 107 -14.19 -8.21 -8.59
C GLY A 107 -12.83 -7.55 -8.37
N LYS A 108 -12.02 -7.47 -9.43
CA LYS A 108 -10.79 -6.66 -9.43
C LYS A 108 -11.15 -5.22 -9.79
N PHE A 109 -10.67 -4.25 -9.03
CA PHE A 109 -10.68 -2.86 -9.48
C PHE A 109 -9.60 -2.70 -10.57
N SER A 110 -9.98 -2.20 -11.74
CA SER A 110 -9.04 -1.79 -12.78
C SER A 110 -8.76 -0.30 -12.60
N GLY A 111 -7.53 0.08 -12.21
CA GLY A 111 -7.13 1.45 -11.88
C GLY A 111 -6.20 1.52 -10.67
N ASP A 112 -5.83 2.73 -10.23
CA ASP A 112 -4.94 2.96 -9.08
C ASP A 112 -5.67 2.99 -7.72
N GLY A 113 -7.01 2.94 -7.73
CA GLY A 113 -7.83 2.98 -6.52
C GLY A 113 -7.75 4.29 -5.73
N SER A 114 -7.14 5.34 -6.29
CA SER A 114 -6.89 6.62 -5.60
C SER A 114 -8.16 7.34 -5.13
N ALA A 115 -9.28 7.09 -5.79
CA ALA A 115 -10.59 7.65 -5.45
C ALA A 115 -11.33 6.89 -4.33
N LEU A 116 -10.82 5.74 -3.87
CA LEU A 116 -11.37 5.01 -2.72
C LEU A 116 -10.98 5.71 -1.42
N THR A 117 -11.65 6.83 -1.13
CA THR A 117 -11.50 7.58 0.11
C THR A 117 -12.47 7.02 1.16
N ASN A 118 -12.07 6.95 2.43
CA ASN A 118 -12.86 6.40 3.55
C ASN A 118 -13.00 4.87 3.61
N LEU A 119 -12.09 4.11 2.99
CA LEU A 119 -11.88 2.73 3.44
C LEU A 119 -11.33 2.80 4.87
N PRO A 120 -12.01 2.25 5.89
CA PRO A 120 -11.40 2.10 7.20
C PRO A 120 -10.17 1.23 6.97
N ALA A 121 -8.97 1.81 7.11
CA ALA A 121 -7.73 1.08 6.97
C ALA A 121 -7.87 -0.19 7.82
N LYS A 122 -7.68 -1.35 7.20
CA LYS A 122 -7.65 -2.60 7.95
C LYS A 122 -6.36 -2.59 8.76
N GLY A 123 -6.44 -1.96 9.94
CA GLY A 123 -5.29 -1.69 10.79
C GLY A 123 -4.45 -0.55 10.26
N SER A 124 -3.73 0.08 11.17
CA SER A 124 -2.71 1.08 10.99
C SER A 124 -1.48 0.58 10.20
N GLN A 125 -1.65 -0.35 9.27
CA GLN A 125 -0.63 -1.09 8.56
C GLN A 125 -0.69 -0.84 7.04
N LEU A 126 0.44 -0.43 6.46
CA LEU A 126 0.64 -0.24 5.03
C LEU A 126 1.59 -1.33 4.51
N GLU A 127 1.20 -2.01 3.43
CA GLU A 127 2.05 -2.96 2.71
C GLU A 127 2.54 -2.33 1.39
N ILE A 128 3.85 -2.35 1.17
CA ILE A 128 4.53 -1.84 -0.02
C ILE A 128 5.31 -3.00 -0.64
N SER A 129 5.09 -3.23 -1.93
CA SER A 129 5.85 -4.20 -2.72
C SER A 129 6.65 -3.46 -3.78
N LEU A 130 7.98 -3.47 -3.66
CA LEU A 130 8.90 -2.82 -4.59
C LEU A 130 9.48 -3.84 -5.58
N ASP A 131 9.82 -3.40 -6.78
CA ASP A 131 10.38 -4.23 -7.85
C ASP A 131 11.36 -3.41 -8.72
N GLN A 132 11.73 -3.94 -9.90
CA GLN A 132 12.63 -3.28 -10.85
C GLN A 132 12.16 -1.89 -11.30
N SER A 133 10.85 -1.62 -11.35
CA SER A 133 10.33 -0.31 -11.76
C SER A 133 10.59 0.79 -10.72
N HIS A 134 10.98 0.40 -9.50
CA HIS A 134 11.15 1.28 -8.36
C HIS A 134 12.61 1.62 -8.04
N ILE A 135 13.60 1.07 -8.75
CA ILE A 135 15.03 1.17 -8.38
C ILE A 135 15.60 2.60 -8.43
N ALA A 136 14.94 3.51 -9.16
CA ALA A 136 15.35 4.91 -9.26
C ALA A 136 14.97 5.77 -8.04
N ILE A 137 14.18 5.24 -7.09
CA ILE A 137 13.71 6.00 -5.94
C ILE A 137 14.73 6.03 -4.79
N ASP A 138 14.70 7.11 -4.02
CA ASP A 138 15.27 7.16 -2.68
C ASP A 138 14.26 6.66 -1.65
N LEU A 139 14.56 5.54 -1.01
CA LEU A 139 13.67 4.91 -0.03
C LEU A 139 13.40 5.80 1.17
N GLY A 140 14.40 6.54 1.66
CA GLY A 140 14.24 7.45 2.79
C GLY A 140 13.24 8.56 2.47
N GLN A 141 13.32 9.13 1.27
CA GLN A 141 12.40 10.19 0.82
C GLN A 141 10.96 9.67 0.70
N GLN A 142 10.78 8.47 0.11
CA GLN A 142 9.46 7.88 -0.10
C GLN A 142 8.80 7.46 1.22
N LEU A 143 9.56 6.84 2.12
CA LEU A 143 9.04 6.32 3.37
C LEU A 143 8.69 7.43 4.39
N LYS A 144 9.29 8.62 4.27
CA LYS A 144 9.12 9.73 5.23
C LYS A 144 7.67 10.06 5.54
N SER A 145 6.84 10.23 4.53
CA SER A 145 5.43 10.57 4.75
C SER A 145 4.58 9.37 5.16
N LEU A 146 5.01 8.16 4.82
CA LEU A 146 4.27 6.93 5.04
C LEU A 146 4.40 6.46 6.49
N VAL A 147 5.62 6.46 7.03
CA VAL A 147 5.85 6.11 8.45
C VAL A 147 5.26 7.14 9.42
N ALA A 148 4.95 8.36 8.97
CA ALA A 148 4.25 9.36 9.77
C ALA A 148 2.72 9.15 9.78
N LYS A 149 2.17 8.46 8.77
CA LYS A 149 0.72 8.27 8.60
C LYS A 149 0.24 6.90 9.03
N HIS A 150 1.12 5.89 9.01
CA HIS A 150 0.78 4.50 9.29
C HIS A 150 1.65 3.97 10.41
N GLN A 151 1.00 3.46 11.47
CA GLN A 151 1.68 2.86 12.62
C GLN A 151 2.60 1.70 12.25
N VAL A 152 2.27 0.96 11.19
CA VAL A 152 3.09 -0.13 10.67
C VAL A 152 3.27 0.08 9.17
N VAL A 153 4.51 0.10 8.69
CA VAL A 153 4.85 0.13 7.27
C VAL A 153 5.71 -1.10 6.97
N ASN A 154 5.22 -1.98 6.11
CA ASN A 154 5.91 -3.16 5.66
C ASN A 154 6.34 -2.97 4.22
N VAL A 155 7.63 -3.08 3.96
CA VAL A 155 8.25 -3.03 2.64
C VAL A 155 8.75 -4.43 2.32
N SER A 156 8.29 -4.95 1.19
CA SER A 156 8.72 -6.21 0.60
C SER A 156 9.27 -5.96 -0.80
N PHE A 157 10.08 -6.90 -1.29
CA PHE A 157 10.69 -6.80 -2.61
C PHE A 157 10.25 -7.99 -3.46
N ASN A 158 9.58 -7.70 -4.57
CA ASN A 158 9.21 -8.67 -5.57
C ASN A 158 10.31 -8.75 -6.63
N LEU A 159 10.94 -9.90 -6.74
CA LEU A 159 12.02 -10.12 -7.70
C LEU A 159 11.49 -10.31 -9.12
N GLY A 160 10.23 -10.74 -9.32
CA GLY A 160 9.66 -10.90 -10.67
C GLY A 160 10.43 -11.84 -11.61
N GLY A 161 11.27 -12.75 -11.08
CA GLY A 161 12.17 -13.59 -11.86
C GLY A 161 13.55 -12.98 -12.16
N ALA A 162 13.86 -11.80 -11.63
CA ALA A 162 15.17 -11.18 -11.72
C ALA A 162 16.24 -12.08 -11.11
N THR A 163 17.26 -12.39 -11.91
CA THR A 163 18.48 -13.06 -11.46
C THR A 163 19.49 -12.07 -10.89
N GLU A 164 19.37 -10.80 -11.26
CA GLU A 164 20.23 -9.71 -10.81
C GLU A 164 19.77 -9.11 -9.48
N THR A 165 20.71 -8.44 -8.80
CA THR A 165 20.42 -7.74 -7.55
C THR A 165 19.63 -6.46 -7.83
N LEU A 166 18.43 -6.34 -7.24
CA LEU A 166 17.69 -5.09 -7.19
C LEU A 166 18.43 -4.10 -6.28
N THR A 167 18.82 -2.95 -6.83
CA THR A 167 19.60 -1.95 -6.11
C THR A 167 18.79 -0.68 -5.93
N PHE A 168 18.56 -0.31 -4.67
CA PHE A 168 17.86 0.91 -4.25
C PHE A 168 18.82 1.88 -3.57
N THR A 169 18.38 3.12 -3.41
CA THR A 169 19.13 4.13 -2.65
C THR A 169 18.39 4.54 -1.37
N TRP A 170 19.14 4.92 -0.34
CA TRP A 170 18.60 5.50 0.88
C TRP A 170 19.54 6.58 1.38
N ASN A 171 19.37 7.78 0.83
CA ASN A 171 20.21 8.92 1.13
C ASN A 171 19.50 9.99 1.97
N HIS A 172 18.17 9.95 2.06
CA HIS A 172 17.42 10.85 2.92
C HIS A 172 17.18 10.28 4.32
N PRO A 173 17.33 11.08 5.39
CA PRO A 173 17.09 10.63 6.75
C PRO A 173 15.60 10.35 6.99
N LEU A 174 15.34 9.36 7.82
CA LEU A 174 13.99 8.91 8.21
C LEU A 174 13.86 8.89 9.74
N ILE A 175 12.73 9.37 10.25
CA ILE A 175 12.37 9.23 11.67
C ILE A 175 11.18 8.27 11.73
N ILE A 176 11.30 7.20 12.52
CA ILE A 176 10.19 6.30 12.83
C ILE A 176 9.54 6.82 14.11
N PRO A 177 8.30 7.34 14.05
CA PRO A 177 7.68 8.01 15.20
C PRO A 177 7.40 7.06 16.37
N GLU A 178 7.07 7.64 17.53
CA GLU A 178 6.74 6.88 18.75
C GLU A 178 5.64 5.83 18.46
N ASN A 179 5.83 4.61 18.96
CA ASN A 179 4.93 3.46 18.76
C ASN A 179 4.71 3.03 17.28
N HIS A 180 5.59 3.42 16.35
CA HIS A 180 5.51 3.00 14.95
C HIS A 180 6.51 1.88 14.62
N THR A 181 6.24 1.14 13.55
CA THR A 181 7.06 0.04 13.06
C THR A 181 7.32 0.20 11.58
N LEU A 182 8.59 0.17 11.19
CA LEU A 182 9.02 0.03 9.80
C LEU A 182 9.68 -1.34 9.63
N ARG A 183 9.15 -2.17 8.73
CA ARG A 183 9.73 -3.47 8.37
C ARG A 183 10.17 -3.43 6.92
N ILE A 184 11.41 -3.78 6.65
CA ILE A 184 11.99 -3.87 5.30
C ILE A 184 12.54 -5.27 5.14
N VAL A 185 11.89 -6.07 4.31
CA VAL A 185 12.13 -7.51 4.22
C VAL A 185 12.39 -7.90 2.77
N GLY A 186 13.65 -8.18 2.46
CA GLY A 186 14.04 -8.86 1.23
C GLY A 186 13.83 -10.37 1.32
N PRO A 187 13.82 -11.07 0.17
CA PRO A 187 13.79 -12.53 0.14
C PRO A 187 15.06 -13.10 0.76
N HIS A 188 14.92 -14.03 1.70
CA HIS A 188 16.04 -14.61 2.43
C HIS A 188 15.76 -16.01 2.97
N SER A 189 16.83 -16.72 3.31
CA SER A 189 16.80 -18.02 4.00
C SER A 189 17.37 -17.88 5.42
N ASN A 190 17.40 -18.96 6.20
CA ASN A 190 17.87 -18.92 7.59
C ASN A 190 19.37 -18.58 7.73
N ALA A 191 20.19 -18.73 6.68
CA ALA A 191 21.62 -18.39 6.71
C ALA A 191 22.11 -17.92 5.32
N PRO A 192 21.73 -16.70 4.90
CA PRO A 192 22.00 -16.26 3.53
C PRO A 192 23.49 -15.94 3.35
N THR A 193 24.08 -16.45 2.27
CA THR A 193 25.38 -15.98 1.79
C THR A 193 25.21 -14.62 1.10
N GLU A 194 26.28 -13.82 1.02
CA GLU A 194 26.23 -12.48 0.42
C GLU A 194 25.68 -12.51 -1.02
N GLY A 195 26.05 -13.53 -1.81
CA GLY A 195 25.57 -13.73 -3.17
C GLY A 195 24.11 -14.19 -3.28
N SER A 196 23.53 -14.75 -2.21
CA SER A 196 22.13 -15.18 -2.20
C SER A 196 21.14 -14.04 -1.93
N LEU A 197 21.63 -12.90 -1.42
CA LEU A 197 20.80 -11.72 -1.18
C LEU A 197 20.66 -10.91 -2.46
N GLN A 198 19.45 -10.86 -3.00
CA GLN A 198 19.14 -10.22 -4.28
C GLN A 198 18.61 -8.79 -4.14
N VAL A 199 18.59 -8.24 -2.93
CA VAL A 199 18.20 -6.84 -2.68
C VAL A 199 19.38 -6.12 -2.04
N GLN A 200 19.71 -4.97 -2.57
CA GLN A 200 20.75 -4.08 -2.07
C GLN A 200 20.21 -2.68 -1.87
N ILE A 201 20.55 -2.06 -0.74
CA ILE A 201 20.28 -0.66 -0.47
C ILE A 201 21.62 0.06 -0.29
N ASN A 202 21.85 1.05 -1.15
CA ASN A 202 23.03 1.90 -1.13
C ASN A 202 22.76 3.18 -0.35
N MET A 203 23.62 3.49 0.62
CA MET A 203 23.56 4.66 1.49
C MET A 203 24.83 5.50 1.29
N THR A 204 24.91 6.25 0.19
CA THR A 204 26.16 6.86 -0.32
C THR A 204 26.28 8.37 -0.05
N GLN A 205 25.20 9.11 0.18
CA GLN A 205 25.26 10.57 0.43
C GLN A 205 25.13 10.89 1.91
N THR A 206 25.90 11.81 2.46
CA THR A 206 25.71 12.25 3.85
C THR A 206 24.38 13.00 4.02
N PRO A 207 23.56 12.73 5.07
CA PRO A 207 22.43 13.62 5.39
C PRO A 207 22.95 15.05 5.61
N ALA A 208 22.31 16.07 5.01
CA ALA A 208 22.72 17.45 5.30
C ALA A 208 22.37 17.79 6.75
N LEU A 209 23.20 18.60 7.42
CA LEU A 209 22.93 19.01 8.81
C LEU A 209 21.57 19.72 8.93
N SER A 210 21.12 20.39 7.87
CA SER A 210 19.80 21.03 7.76
C SER A 210 18.62 20.06 7.68
N ASP A 211 18.86 18.81 7.32
CA ASP A 211 17.83 17.77 7.18
C ASP A 211 17.62 17.00 8.50
N LEU A 212 18.42 17.31 9.52
CA LEU A 212 18.39 16.76 10.87
C LEU A 212 17.97 17.86 11.87
N PRO A 213 17.44 17.51 13.06
CA PRO A 213 17.23 18.49 14.14
C PRO A 213 18.52 19.27 14.42
N SER A 214 18.41 20.54 14.84
CA SER A 214 19.56 21.43 15.02
C SER A 214 20.54 20.90 16.09
N ASP A 215 21.66 20.35 15.66
CA ASP A 215 22.77 19.92 16.52
C ASP A 215 23.91 20.97 16.48
N ASP A 216 24.48 21.30 17.65
CA ASP A 216 25.50 22.36 17.85
C ASP A 216 26.92 22.00 17.32
N LEU A 217 27.01 21.25 16.21
CA LEU A 217 28.26 20.70 15.68
C LEU A 217 28.49 21.12 14.23
N GLY A 218 28.67 22.42 14.01
CA GLY A 218 28.79 23.07 12.69
C GLY A 218 29.94 22.63 11.76
N ASN A 219 30.61 21.49 11.98
CA ASN A 219 31.62 20.98 11.04
C ASN A 219 31.82 19.44 11.02
N ARG A 220 30.89 18.65 11.56
CA ARG A 220 31.00 17.18 11.63
C ARG A 220 29.86 16.49 10.90
N ARG A 221 30.14 15.33 10.29
CA ARG A 221 29.10 14.47 9.69
C ARG A 221 28.42 13.63 10.78
N ILE A 222 27.11 13.45 10.65
CA ILE A 222 26.28 12.57 11.47
C ILE A 222 25.63 11.51 10.54
N PRO A 223 25.91 10.20 10.70
CA PRO A 223 25.44 9.16 9.76
C PRO A 223 23.92 8.97 9.71
N ARG A 224 23.24 9.00 10.86
CA ARG A 224 21.78 9.04 11.12
C ARG A 224 20.87 8.87 9.89
N ARG A 225 20.77 7.64 9.38
CA ARG A 225 19.83 7.30 8.30
C ARG A 225 18.43 7.09 8.82
N VAL A 226 18.36 6.40 9.95
CA VAL A 226 17.09 6.14 10.63
C VAL A 226 17.24 6.52 12.09
N VAL A 227 16.28 7.28 12.57
CA VAL A 227 16.08 7.55 13.99
C VAL A 227 14.86 6.77 14.43
N VAL A 228 15.03 5.95 15.46
CA VAL A 228 14.00 5.14 16.10
C VAL A 228 13.61 5.83 17.41
N GLU A 229 12.41 6.39 17.44
CA GLU A 229 11.86 7.06 18.61
C GLU A 229 11.34 6.06 19.66
N LYS A 230 10.73 6.59 20.71
CA LYS A 230 10.20 5.80 21.84
C LYS A 230 9.29 4.65 21.39
N ASN A 231 9.50 3.45 21.92
CA ASN A 231 8.76 2.23 21.55
C ASN A 231 8.69 1.92 20.04
N ALA A 232 9.45 2.61 19.20
CA ALA A 232 9.42 2.41 17.76
C ALA A 232 10.27 1.20 17.37
N THR A 233 9.99 0.60 16.23
CA THR A 233 10.72 -0.57 15.73
C THR A 233 11.19 -0.37 14.30
N LEU A 234 12.50 -0.49 14.09
CA LEU A 234 13.09 -0.74 12.78
C LEU A 234 13.39 -2.23 12.66
N PHE A 235 12.83 -2.88 11.65
CA PHE A 235 13.08 -4.29 11.33
C PHE A 235 13.63 -4.40 9.91
N ILE A 236 14.84 -4.92 9.78
CA ILE A 236 15.49 -5.16 8.49
C ILE A 236 15.83 -6.64 8.40
N ALA A 237 15.43 -7.27 7.30
CA ALA A 237 15.74 -8.66 7.04
C ALA A 237 16.06 -8.94 5.58
N GLY A 238 17.03 -9.82 5.32
CA GLY A 238 17.21 -10.38 4.00
C GLY A 238 17.76 -9.44 2.93
N ILE A 239 18.56 -8.45 3.32
CA ILE A 239 19.07 -7.45 2.36
C ILE A 239 20.57 -7.18 2.56
N LYS A 240 21.19 -6.66 1.50
CA LYS A 240 22.53 -6.04 1.55
C LYS A 240 22.38 -4.55 1.86
N LEU A 241 23.07 -4.08 2.89
CA LEU A 241 23.15 -2.65 3.23
C LEU A 241 24.57 -2.17 2.98
N PHE A 242 24.77 -1.36 1.95
CA PHE A 242 26.07 -0.80 1.61
C PHE A 242 26.09 0.70 1.89
N GLU A 243 26.73 1.07 2.99
CA GLU A 243 27.03 2.44 3.37
C GLU A 243 28.48 2.77 2.97
N SER A 244 28.64 3.93 2.33
CA SER A 244 29.95 4.51 2.07
C SER A 244 29.91 5.99 2.36
N ALA A 245 30.79 6.45 3.27
CA ALA A 245 31.04 7.87 3.48
C ALA A 245 31.68 8.48 2.23
N ASN A 246 30.89 9.23 1.44
CA ASN A 246 31.42 10.01 0.32
C ASN A 246 32.06 11.35 0.76
N ASN A 247 32.29 11.60 2.06
CA ASN A 247 32.69 12.92 2.57
C ASN A 247 33.97 12.86 3.43
N LEU A 248 34.90 13.80 3.18
CA LEU A 248 36.18 13.98 3.87
C LEU A 248 36.04 14.62 5.28
N LYS A 249 34.81 14.84 5.78
CA LYS A 249 34.57 15.47 7.08
C LYS A 249 34.65 14.45 8.21
N ALA A 250 35.31 14.81 9.31
CA ALA A 250 35.41 13.96 10.49
C ALA A 250 34.04 13.67 11.11
N VAL A 251 33.81 12.40 11.48
CA VAL A 251 32.61 11.95 12.20
C VAL A 251 32.53 12.64 13.56
N ALA A 252 31.33 13.07 13.95
CA ALA A 252 31.10 13.55 15.31
C ALA A 252 31.29 12.41 16.32
N ARG A 253 32.49 12.31 16.89
CA ARG A 253 32.78 11.27 17.89
C ARG A 253 31.97 11.41 19.19
N ASN A 254 31.47 12.63 19.49
CA ASN A 254 30.90 13.01 20.79
C ASN A 254 29.51 13.69 20.70
N ALA A 255 28.64 13.33 19.76
CA ALA A 255 27.28 13.89 19.73
C ALA A 255 26.37 13.12 20.71
N CYS A 256 25.56 13.84 21.52
CA CYS A 256 24.56 13.24 22.44
C CYS A 256 23.43 12.48 21.72
N THR A 257 23.53 12.35 20.41
CA THR A 257 22.45 12.00 19.50
C THR A 257 22.60 10.62 18.86
N GLY A 258 23.64 9.83 19.17
CA GLY A 258 23.72 8.41 18.79
C GLY A 258 24.72 8.08 17.67
N GLY A 259 25.03 9.00 16.75
CA GLY A 259 26.24 8.95 15.91
C GLY A 259 26.47 7.70 15.04
N ALA A 260 25.45 6.85 14.86
CA ALA A 260 25.50 5.63 14.08
C ALA A 260 24.55 5.70 12.88
N LEU A 261 24.56 4.66 12.05
CA LEU A 261 23.69 4.55 10.89
C LEU A 261 22.21 4.52 11.29
N PHE A 262 21.90 3.74 12.34
CA PHE A 262 20.59 3.61 12.93
C PHE A 262 20.66 4.03 14.39
N ASP A 263 20.00 5.13 14.75
CA ASP A 263 20.03 5.65 16.10
C ASP A 263 18.72 5.36 16.82
N ILE A 264 18.85 4.83 18.04
CA ILE A 264 17.76 4.77 19.01
C ILE A 264 17.82 6.08 19.79
N ALA A 265 16.88 6.98 19.54
CA ALA A 265 16.88 8.32 20.14
C ALA A 265 16.25 8.35 21.53
N ASP A 266 15.26 7.50 21.76
CA ASP A 266 14.41 7.50 22.95
C ASP A 266 14.17 6.08 23.49
N ASP A 267 13.61 6.02 24.71
CA ASP A 267 13.40 4.78 25.45
C ASP A 267 12.56 3.73 24.73
N PHE A 268 12.96 2.48 24.90
CA PHE A 268 12.34 1.26 24.36
C PHE A 268 12.32 1.17 22.83
N GLY A 269 13.08 1.99 22.12
CA GLY A 269 13.30 1.80 20.69
C GLY A 269 13.96 0.45 20.41
N THR A 270 13.58 -0.16 19.28
CA THR A 270 14.04 -1.49 18.88
C THR A 270 14.62 -1.46 17.47
N VAL A 271 15.84 -1.98 17.31
CA VAL A 271 16.46 -2.21 15.99
C VAL A 271 16.73 -3.70 15.83
N VAL A 272 16.14 -4.30 14.82
CA VAL A 272 16.36 -5.70 14.44
C VAL A 272 16.96 -5.75 13.06
N ILE A 273 18.13 -6.37 12.93
CA ILE A 273 18.79 -6.65 11.66
C ILE A 273 19.06 -8.14 11.63
N THR A 274 18.44 -8.84 10.69
CA THR A 274 18.58 -10.30 10.58
C THR A 274 18.83 -10.74 9.15
N GLN A 275 19.53 -11.87 8.96
CA GLN A 275 19.72 -12.49 7.64
C GLN A 275 20.25 -11.49 6.61
N SER A 276 21.15 -10.61 7.03
CA SER A 276 21.57 -9.43 6.25
C SER A 276 23.08 -9.30 6.20
N HIS A 277 23.58 -8.67 5.13
CA HIS A 277 24.99 -8.36 4.95
C HIS A 277 25.18 -6.85 4.94
N LEU A 278 26.00 -6.35 5.86
CA LEU A 278 26.26 -4.93 6.03
C LEU A 278 27.70 -4.65 5.65
N ARG A 279 27.89 -3.63 4.83
CA ARG A 279 29.20 -3.03 4.56
C ARG A 279 29.10 -1.56 4.87
N SER A 280 29.89 -1.08 5.83
CA SER A 280 29.75 0.28 6.35
C SER A 280 31.11 0.93 6.56
N THR A 281 31.18 2.25 6.44
CA THR A 281 32.26 3.06 7.04
C THR A 281 31.89 3.60 8.42
N GLU A 282 30.61 3.48 8.78
CA GLU A 282 30.01 4.04 9.98
C GLU A 282 29.65 3.00 11.04
N ASP A 283 29.52 3.45 12.30
CA ASP A 283 28.98 2.61 13.38
C ASP A 283 27.54 2.21 13.03
N ILE A 284 27.09 1.01 13.39
CA ILE A 284 25.82 0.46 12.86
C ILE A 284 24.62 0.92 13.67
N VAL A 285 24.58 0.61 14.98
CA VAL A 285 23.49 1.04 15.87
C VAL A 285 24.03 1.87 17.03
N GLY A 286 23.41 3.02 17.25
CA GLY A 286 23.80 4.00 18.26
C GLY A 286 22.66 4.25 19.26
N PHE A 287 23.01 4.45 20.53
CA PHE A 287 22.06 4.93 21.54
C PHE A 287 22.28 6.41 21.81
N GLY A 288 21.21 7.19 21.71
CA GLY A 288 21.17 8.59 22.17
C GLY A 288 21.40 8.70 23.67
N SER A 289 21.75 9.90 24.14
CA SER A 289 22.18 10.14 25.53
C SER A 289 21.21 9.69 26.62
N GLN A 290 19.90 9.62 26.34
CA GLN A 290 18.87 9.19 27.28
C GLN A 290 18.12 7.94 26.82
N ALA A 291 18.62 7.23 25.81
CA ALA A 291 17.91 6.12 25.20
C ALA A 291 18.25 4.79 25.87
N TYR A 292 17.24 4.08 26.35
CA TYR A 292 17.31 2.64 26.56
C TYR A 292 16.67 1.87 25.40
N GLY A 293 17.24 0.76 24.93
CA GLY A 293 16.61 0.04 23.82
C GLY A 293 17.06 -1.40 23.61
N ARG A 294 16.52 -2.01 22.57
CA ARG A 294 16.83 -3.40 22.19
C ARG A 294 17.45 -3.44 20.81
N VAL A 295 18.55 -4.18 20.69
CA VAL A 295 19.20 -4.43 19.41
C VAL A 295 19.30 -5.93 19.21
N LYS A 296 18.89 -6.42 18.05
CA LYS A 296 19.04 -7.82 17.67
C LYS A 296 19.77 -7.94 16.35
N PHE A 297 20.89 -8.64 16.37
CA PHE A 297 21.57 -9.17 15.21
C PHE A 297 21.33 -10.67 15.13
N GLY A 298 20.78 -11.14 14.01
CA GLY A 298 20.48 -12.55 13.77
C GLY A 298 21.04 -12.99 12.43
N HIS A 299 21.93 -13.99 12.33
CA HIS A 299 22.52 -14.39 11.02
C HIS A 299 22.96 -13.17 10.19
N THR A 300 23.79 -12.32 10.79
CA THR A 300 24.16 -11.02 10.21
C THR A 300 25.67 -10.97 10.03
N TRP A 301 26.11 -10.48 8.88
CA TRP A 301 27.53 -10.28 8.56
C TRP A 301 27.80 -8.79 8.48
N VAL A 302 28.80 -8.32 9.22
CA VAL A 302 29.20 -6.91 9.19
C VAL A 302 30.64 -6.82 8.77
N LYS A 303 30.87 -6.12 7.65
CA LYS A 303 32.18 -5.84 7.08
C LYS A 303 32.44 -4.35 7.07
N LYS A 304 33.69 -3.98 7.26
CA LYS A 304 34.14 -2.59 7.12
C LYS A 304 34.41 -2.26 5.64
N PHE A 305 34.01 -1.07 5.20
CA PHE A 305 34.36 -0.54 3.87
C PHE A 305 35.67 0.26 3.94
N PHE A 306 36.63 -0.03 3.06
CA PHE A 306 37.92 0.68 2.95
C PHE A 306 37.69 2.05 2.28
N PRO A 307 37.98 3.18 2.97
CA PRO A 307 39.36 3.60 3.23
C PRO A 307 39.66 4.05 4.67
N ASP A 308 38.74 3.88 5.62
CA ASP A 308 38.89 4.43 6.97
C ASP A 308 39.80 3.56 7.87
N SER A 309 40.68 4.15 8.68
CA SER A 309 41.58 3.44 9.59
C SER A 309 40.91 3.08 10.92
N ARG A 310 39.72 3.63 11.20
CA ARG A 310 39.01 3.43 12.46
C ARG A 310 38.32 2.06 12.55
N SER A 311 38.25 1.48 13.74
CA SER A 311 37.35 0.35 13.99
C SER A 311 35.88 0.82 13.95
N ILE A 312 34.98 -0.08 13.55
CA ILE A 312 33.53 0.17 13.54
C ILE A 312 32.92 -0.54 14.73
N GLN A 313 32.07 0.17 15.46
CA GLN A 313 31.26 -0.41 16.53
C GLN A 313 29.89 -0.78 15.98
N ILE A 314 29.49 -2.04 16.09
CA ILE A 314 28.16 -2.43 15.59
C ILE A 314 27.03 -2.07 16.55
N VAL A 315 27.35 -1.96 17.84
CA VAL A 315 26.52 -1.31 18.83
C VAL A 315 27.39 -0.37 19.61
N LYS A 316 26.96 0.88 19.73
CA LYS A 316 27.64 1.91 20.49
C LYS A 316 26.66 2.62 21.40
N VAL A 317 27.01 2.73 22.67
CA VAL A 317 26.37 3.65 23.60
C VAL A 317 27.27 4.85 23.81
N TYR A 318 26.66 6.00 24.07
CA TYR A 318 27.42 7.23 24.29
C TYR A 318 28.12 7.23 25.65
N THR A 319 29.43 7.46 25.68
CA THR A 319 30.25 7.68 26.89
C THR A 319 30.73 9.15 26.89
N GLY A 320 30.30 9.97 27.86
CA GLY A 320 30.73 11.38 27.96
C GLY A 320 29.81 12.28 28.78
N TRP A 321 29.96 13.61 28.67
CA TRP A 321 29.26 14.64 29.47
C TRP A 321 27.76 14.81 29.16
N CYS A 322 27.18 14.01 28.26
CA CYS A 322 25.73 13.99 28.07
C CYS A 322 25.11 13.27 29.28
N PHE A 323 24.41 14.02 30.13
CA PHE A 323 23.72 13.51 31.31
C PHE A 323 22.57 12.57 30.86
N GLY A 324 22.75 11.26 30.99
CA GLY A 324 21.68 10.30 30.71
C GLY A 324 22.08 8.82 30.73
N GLY A 325 21.10 7.96 31.02
CA GLY A 325 21.23 6.52 31.25
C GLY A 325 21.26 5.66 29.99
N ALA A 326 21.92 6.12 28.92
CA ALA A 326 21.97 5.40 27.64
C ALA A 326 22.44 3.94 27.81
N GLY A 327 21.70 2.98 27.26
CA GLY A 327 21.99 1.56 27.43
C GLY A 327 21.03 0.64 26.68
N GLY A 328 21.22 -0.66 26.79
CA GLY A 328 20.31 -1.57 26.14
C GLY A 328 20.65 -3.03 26.24
N ILE A 329 19.78 -3.85 25.67
CA ILE A 329 19.98 -5.29 25.54
C ILE A 329 20.31 -5.60 24.09
N VAL A 330 21.43 -6.29 23.89
CA VAL A 330 21.93 -6.67 22.57
C VAL A 330 21.93 -8.19 22.46
N SER A 331 21.15 -8.72 21.52
CA SER A 331 21.22 -10.14 21.14
C SER A 331 22.01 -10.32 19.85
N ARG A 332 22.87 -11.34 19.81
CA ARG A 332 23.92 -11.49 18.77
C ARG A 332 23.90 -12.84 18.06
N SER A 333 22.77 -13.54 18.06
CA SER A 333 22.66 -14.90 17.53
C SER A 333 23.19 -15.02 16.09
N TYR A 334 24.24 -15.81 15.90
CA TYR A 334 24.91 -16.01 14.60
C TYR A 334 25.39 -14.71 13.92
N THR A 335 26.01 -13.81 14.68
CA THR A 335 26.64 -12.60 14.15
C THR A 335 28.09 -12.87 13.76
N ASN A 336 28.47 -12.54 12.52
CA ASN A 336 29.83 -12.65 12.01
C ASN A 336 30.41 -11.25 11.78
N LEU A 337 31.55 -10.97 12.40
CA LEU A 337 32.26 -9.70 12.29
C LEU A 337 33.58 -9.89 11.56
N ASP A 338 33.87 -9.00 10.62
CA ASP A 338 35.14 -8.94 9.91
C ASP A 338 36.20 -8.13 10.69
N ASP A 339 37.45 -8.15 10.22
CA ASP A 339 38.55 -7.43 10.86
C ASP A 339 38.26 -5.93 11.03
N GLY A 340 38.48 -5.43 12.25
CA GLY A 340 38.22 -4.03 12.60
C GLY A 340 36.75 -3.70 12.89
N VAL A 341 35.89 -4.71 13.02
CA VAL A 341 34.49 -4.57 13.47
C VAL A 341 34.33 -5.23 14.83
N SER A 342 33.82 -4.50 15.83
CA SER A 342 33.62 -5.05 17.18
C SER A 342 32.32 -4.55 17.81
N PHE A 343 31.94 -5.17 18.94
CA PHE A 343 30.97 -4.59 19.86
C PHE A 343 31.68 -3.62 20.81
N HIS A 344 30.93 -2.65 21.33
CA HIS A 344 31.46 -1.70 22.30
C HIS A 344 31.43 -2.26 23.72
N ASP A 345 32.59 -2.30 24.38
CA ASP A 345 32.70 -2.78 25.76
C ASP A 345 32.21 -1.71 26.75
N ASP A 346 30.89 -1.60 26.91
CA ASP A 346 30.26 -0.68 27.86
C ASP A 346 29.38 -1.43 28.88
N PRO A 347 29.54 -1.17 30.18
CA PRO A 347 28.77 -1.86 31.23
C PRO A 347 27.25 -1.60 31.17
N ARG A 348 26.79 -0.58 30.43
CA ARG A 348 25.37 -0.28 30.23
C ARG A 348 24.74 -1.12 29.12
N ILE A 349 25.54 -1.91 28.40
CA ILE A 349 25.05 -2.87 27.42
C ILE A 349 25.04 -4.27 28.05
N THR A 350 23.86 -4.89 28.06
CA THR A 350 23.73 -6.32 28.40
C THR A 350 23.71 -7.14 27.11
N TYR A 351 24.60 -8.12 27.01
CA TYR A 351 24.64 -9.03 25.87
C TYR A 351 23.91 -10.35 26.17
N LEU A 352 23.05 -10.77 25.25
CA LEU A 352 22.36 -12.06 25.25
C LEU A 352 22.86 -12.87 24.06
N ASP A 353 23.67 -13.89 24.32
CA ASP A 353 24.25 -14.74 23.28
C ASP A 353 23.29 -15.86 22.83
#